data_AF-A0A5N8UM61-F1
#
_entry.id   AF-A0A5N8UM61-F1
#
_cell.length_a   1.000
_cell.length_b   1.000
_cell.length_c   1.000
_cell.angle_alpha   90.00
_cell.angle_beta   90.00
_cell.angle_gamma   90.00
#
_symmetry.space_group_name_H-M   'P 1'
#
loop_
_entity.id
_entity.type
_entity.pdbx_description
1 polymer ?
#
loop_
_entity_poly.entity_id
_entity_poly.type
_entity_poly.pdbx_seq_one_letter_code
_entity_poly.pdbx_strand_id
1 'polypeptide(L)'
;MSCKHPWLYHGESPKAGRKLLLLEVDELTFALPLIYRLIHPAEIDQKSDWFSASVVTADEKQNKEYISLVELLQKVTQERKKLTNLIDPLTRLNQSLNQYFSDYGWRMVRKELSQIKKRQKKSHIELSKDLIVKLKAYMEQERLDSFDQAIDNLLSEVESFKATDHQQYS
;
A
#
# COMPACT_ATOMS: atom_id res chain seq x y z
N MET A 1 15.36 -3.35 15.91
CA MET A 1 15.00 -4.78 16.00
C MET A 1 13.59 -4.95 15.46
N SER A 2 13.42 -5.74 14.39
CA SER A 2 12.13 -5.93 13.72
C SER A 2 11.38 -7.09 14.40
N CYS A 3 10.55 -6.78 15.40
CA CYS A 3 9.64 -7.78 15.98
C CYS A 3 8.53 -8.06 14.97
N LYS A 4 8.83 -8.89 13.96
CA LYS A 4 7.84 -9.37 12.99
C LYS A 4 6.99 -10.44 13.66
N HIS A 5 5.98 -10.02 14.42
CA HIS A 5 4.92 -10.94 14.80
C HIS A 5 4.20 -11.41 13.52
N PRO A 6 4.03 -12.73 13.31
CA PRO A 6 3.28 -13.22 12.16
C PRO A 6 1.79 -12.90 12.35
N TRP A 7 1.06 -12.73 11.24
CA TRP A 7 -0.40 -12.71 11.26
C TRP A 7 -0.92 -14.02 11.89
N LEU A 8 -1.84 -13.93 12.84
CA LEU A 8 -2.52 -15.09 13.41
C LEU A 8 -3.69 -15.44 12.52
N TYR A 9 -3.70 -16.64 11.96
CA TYR A 9 -4.75 -17.06 11.03
C TYR A 9 -6.00 -17.45 11.82
N HIS A 10 -7.16 -17.02 11.32
CA HIS A 10 -8.45 -17.47 11.83
C HIS A 10 -8.80 -18.87 11.34
N GLY A 11 -8.34 -19.25 10.15
CA GLY A 11 -8.40 -20.61 9.63
C GLY A 11 -7.06 -21.33 9.71
N GLU A 12 -6.91 -22.38 8.89
CA GLU A 12 -5.61 -23.04 8.74
C GLU A 12 -4.61 -22.12 8.04
N SER A 13 -3.40 -22.05 8.59
CA SER A 13 -2.29 -21.41 7.89
C SER A 13 -2.07 -22.10 6.54
N PRO A 14 -1.95 -21.33 5.44
CA PRO A 14 -1.82 -21.91 4.11
C PRO A 14 -0.57 -22.78 4.00
N LYS A 15 -0.73 -24.03 3.55
CA LYS A 15 0.38 -24.97 3.29
C LYS A 15 1.25 -24.54 2.09
N ALA A 16 0.67 -23.75 1.18
CA ALA A 16 1.35 -23.16 0.02
C ALA A 16 0.84 -21.74 -0.25
N GLY A 17 1.70 -20.89 -0.83
CA GLY A 17 1.38 -19.50 -1.15
C GLY A 17 1.93 -18.47 -0.14
N ARG A 18 1.59 -17.20 -0.36
CA ARG A 18 2.14 -16.08 0.43
C ARG A 18 1.45 -15.98 1.80
N LYS A 19 2.27 -15.84 2.86
CA LYS A 19 1.80 -15.55 4.22
C LYS A 19 1.14 -14.18 4.30
N LEU A 20 0.15 -14.05 5.17
CA LEU A 20 -0.44 -12.77 5.54
C LEU A 20 0.57 -11.91 6.30
N LEU A 21 0.62 -10.63 5.92
CA LEU A 21 1.59 -9.66 6.40
C LEU A 21 0.90 -8.62 7.28
N LEU A 22 1.50 -8.29 8.41
CA LEU A 22 1.09 -7.14 9.23
C LEU A 22 1.39 -5.81 8.50
N LEU A 23 0.84 -4.71 9.02
CA LEU A 23 1.22 -3.36 8.59
C LEU A 23 2.64 -3.02 9.02
N GLU A 24 3.39 -2.39 8.12
CA GLU A 24 4.70 -1.79 8.39
C GLU A 24 4.58 -0.26 8.56
N VAL A 25 5.59 0.37 9.18
CA VAL A 25 5.55 1.80 9.52
C VAL A 25 5.47 2.70 8.28
N ASP A 26 6.18 2.35 7.21
CA ASP A 26 6.18 3.08 5.94
C ASP A 26 4.82 3.03 5.22
N GLU A 27 3.99 2.03 5.54
CA GLU A 27 2.67 1.85 4.95
C GLU A 27 1.60 2.74 5.59
N LEU A 28 1.83 3.24 6.82
CA LEU A 28 0.82 3.96 7.60
C LEU A 28 0.26 5.21 6.91
N THR A 29 1.05 5.86 6.06
CA THR A 29 0.64 7.05 5.31
C THR A 29 -0.60 6.80 4.44
N PHE A 30 -0.69 5.61 3.83
CA PHE A 30 -1.80 5.24 2.96
C PHE A 30 -2.71 4.16 3.57
N ALA A 31 -2.22 3.41 4.57
CA ALA A 31 -3.01 2.39 5.24
C ALA A 31 -4.08 2.97 6.15
N LEU A 32 -3.76 4.00 6.94
CA LEU A 32 -4.73 4.57 7.89
C LEU A 32 -5.99 5.12 7.19
N PRO A 33 -5.90 5.96 6.13
CA PRO A 33 -7.09 6.43 5.43
C PRO A 33 -7.93 5.30 4.82
N LEU A 34 -7.26 4.26 4.29
CA LEU A 34 -7.95 3.10 3.73
C LEU A 34 -8.73 2.35 4.82
N ILE A 35 -8.08 2.05 5.95
CA ILE A 35 -8.70 1.28 7.02
C ILE A 35 -9.89 2.03 7.58
N TYR A 36 -9.78 3.33 7.87
CA TYR A 36 -10.92 4.13 8.34
C TYR A 36 -12.13 4.05 7.40
N ARG A 37 -11.89 4.04 6.08
CA ARG A 37 -12.96 3.86 5.10
C ARG A 37 -13.58 2.47 5.20
N LEU A 38 -12.76 1.42 5.28
CA LEU A 38 -13.22 0.03 5.25
C LEU A 38 -13.95 -0.40 6.53
N ILE A 39 -13.62 0.16 7.69
CA ILE A 39 -14.27 -0.20 8.95
C ILE A 39 -15.58 0.55 9.19
N HIS A 40 -16.00 1.41 8.27
CA HIS A 40 -17.26 2.13 8.40
C HIS A 40 -18.42 1.11 8.41
N PRO A 41 -19.43 1.24 9.30
CA PRO A 41 -20.52 0.26 9.43
C PRO A 41 -21.17 -0.14 8.09
N ALA A 42 -21.47 0.85 7.25
CA ALA A 42 -22.04 0.60 5.91
C ALA A 42 -21.18 -0.29 4.98
N GLU A 43 -19.86 -0.33 5.16
CA GLU A 43 -18.98 -1.23 4.41
C GLU A 43 -18.96 -2.64 5.00
N ILE A 44 -19.20 -2.77 6.31
CA ILE A 44 -19.30 -4.06 7.00
C ILE A 44 -20.48 -4.85 6.46
N ASP A 45 -21.63 -4.20 6.31
CA ASP A 45 -22.84 -4.82 5.75
C ASP A 45 -22.64 -5.28 4.30
N GLN A 46 -21.95 -4.48 3.49
CA GLN A 46 -21.74 -4.78 2.07
C GLN A 46 -20.67 -5.83 1.83
N LYS A 47 -19.69 -5.94 2.73
CA LYS A 47 -18.50 -6.80 2.58
C LYS A 47 -18.31 -7.68 3.80
N SER A 48 -19.39 -8.26 4.33
CA SER A 48 -19.38 -9.09 5.54
C SER A 48 -18.24 -10.11 5.57
N ASP A 49 -17.94 -10.74 4.43
CA ASP A 49 -16.89 -11.76 4.29
C ASP A 49 -15.47 -11.24 4.57
N TRP A 50 -15.26 -9.93 4.55
CA TRP A 50 -13.99 -9.30 4.86
C TRP A 50 -13.72 -9.22 6.36
N PHE A 51 -14.76 -9.29 7.18
CA PHE A 51 -14.66 -9.07 8.61
C PHE A 51 -14.75 -10.40 9.35
N SER A 52 -14.25 -10.44 10.58
CA SER A 52 -14.41 -11.61 11.43
C SER A 52 -15.89 -11.79 11.79
N ALA A 53 -16.30 -13.05 12.03
CA ALA A 53 -17.69 -13.36 12.34
C ALA A 53 -18.21 -12.56 13.55
N SER A 54 -17.36 -12.36 14.57
CA SER A 54 -17.68 -11.57 15.76
C SER A 54 -18.03 -10.12 15.43
N VAL A 55 -17.34 -9.51 14.46
CA VAL A 55 -17.60 -8.14 14.01
C VAL A 55 -18.91 -8.04 13.24
N VAL A 56 -19.19 -9.00 12.35
CA VAL A 56 -20.41 -9.01 11.53
C VAL A 56 -21.67 -9.26 12.36
N THR A 57 -21.58 -10.11 13.40
CA THR A 57 -22.74 -10.45 14.24
C THR A 57 -22.98 -9.48 15.41
N ALA A 58 -22.05 -8.56 15.65
CA ALA A 58 -22.15 -7.63 16.77
C ALA A 58 -23.18 -6.52 16.47
N ASP A 59 -23.89 -6.08 17.51
CA ASP A 59 -24.73 -4.88 17.43
C ASP A 59 -23.85 -3.66 17.10
N GLU A 60 -24.19 -2.97 16.01
CA GLU A 60 -23.49 -1.77 15.53
C GLU A 60 -23.22 -0.75 16.63
N LYS A 61 -24.17 -0.59 17.57
CA LYS A 61 -24.09 0.43 18.63
C LYS A 61 -23.18 0.02 19.80
N GLN A 62 -22.79 -1.25 19.89
CA GLN A 62 -21.99 -1.79 21.00
C GLN A 62 -20.82 -2.66 20.55
N ASN A 63 -20.43 -2.57 19.27
CA ASN A 63 -19.31 -3.33 18.72
C ASN A 63 -17.98 -2.89 19.38
N LYS A 64 -17.55 -3.65 20.39
CA LYS A 64 -16.36 -3.34 21.21
C LYS A 64 -15.08 -3.40 20.38
N GLU A 65 -15.05 -4.32 19.43
CA GLU A 65 -13.95 -4.52 18.50
C GLU A 65 -13.79 -3.30 17.60
N TYR A 66 -14.88 -2.74 17.08
CA TYR A 66 -14.88 -1.50 16.32
C TYR A 66 -14.40 -0.31 17.15
N ILE A 67 -14.98 -0.11 18.34
CA ILE A 67 -14.62 1.01 19.24
C ILE A 67 -13.12 0.95 19.57
N SER A 68 -12.63 -0.22 19.99
CA SER A 68 -11.23 -0.42 20.33
C SER A 68 -10.29 -0.21 19.14
N LEU A 69 -10.68 -0.68 17.95
CA LEU A 69 -9.90 -0.47 16.73
C LEU A 69 -9.82 1.02 16.35
N VAL A 70 -10.93 1.75 16.44
CA VAL A 70 -10.97 3.19 16.15
C VAL A 70 -10.06 3.96 17.10
N GLU A 71 -10.09 3.66 18.40
CA GLU A 71 -9.19 4.29 19.39
C GLU A 71 -7.71 4.03 19.06
N LEU A 72 -7.36 2.80 18.69
CA LEU A 72 -5.99 2.44 18.29
C LEU A 72 -5.57 3.15 17.00
N LEU A 73 -6.45 3.23 16.00
CA LEU A 73 -6.21 3.96 14.77
C LEU A 73 -5.98 5.46 15.04
N GLN A 74 -6.78 6.06 15.93
CA GLN A 74 -6.61 7.46 16.31
C GLN A 74 -5.26 7.67 17.01
N LYS A 75 -4.90 6.78 17.95
CA LYS A 75 -3.60 6.81 18.64
C LYS A 75 -2.44 6.73 17.65
N VAL A 76 -2.43 5.73 16.75
CA VAL A 76 -1.37 5.60 15.74
C VAL A 76 -1.31 6.81 14.81
N THR A 77 -2.46 7.38 14.44
CA THR A 77 -2.53 8.61 13.62
C THR A 77 -1.87 9.79 14.33
N GLN A 78 -2.12 9.96 15.63
CA GLN A 78 -1.55 11.04 16.44
C GLN A 78 -0.05 10.86 16.65
N GLU A 79 0.38 9.68 17.07
CA GLU A 79 1.81 9.36 17.31
C GLU A 79 2.62 9.52 16.01
N ARG A 80 2.06 9.12 14.85
CA ARG A 80 2.72 9.31 13.56
C ARG A 80 2.97 10.79 13.25
N LYS A 81 2.00 11.67 13.55
CA LYS A 81 2.15 13.12 13.36
C LYS A 81 3.21 13.72 14.28
N LYS A 82 3.38 13.16 15.48
CA LYS A 82 4.37 13.61 16.47
C LYS A 82 5.78 13.04 16.22
N LEU A 83 5.97 12.18 15.21
CA LEU A 83 7.23 11.50 14.89
C LEU A 83 7.82 10.73 16.09
N THR A 84 6.95 10.18 16.94
CA THR A 84 7.32 9.39 18.12
C THR A 84 7.56 7.91 17.77
N ASN A 85 8.02 7.12 18.73
CA ASN A 85 8.20 5.67 18.54
C ASN A 85 6.84 4.98 18.30
N LEU A 86 6.66 4.46 17.08
CA LEU A 86 5.42 3.82 16.62
C LEU A 86 5.36 2.31 16.86
N ILE A 87 6.41 1.67 17.37
CA ILE A 87 6.49 0.20 17.45
C ILE A 87 5.35 -0.37 18.31
N ASP A 88 5.16 0.12 19.54
CA ASP A 88 4.14 -0.42 20.43
C ASP A 88 2.71 -0.11 19.97
N PRO A 89 2.36 1.14 19.59
CA PRO A 89 1.05 1.43 19.02
C PRO A 89 0.74 0.60 17.76
N LEU A 90 1.71 0.41 16.87
CA LEU A 90 1.54 -0.38 15.66
C LEU A 90 1.38 -1.87 15.95
N THR A 91 2.10 -2.40 16.95
CA THR A 91 1.95 -3.80 17.36
C THR A 91 0.52 -4.06 17.86
N ARG A 92 -0.01 -3.18 18.71
CA ARG A 92 -1.39 -3.27 19.21
C ARG A 92 -2.41 -3.10 18.09
N LEU A 93 -2.19 -2.15 17.18
CA LEU A 93 -3.05 -1.96 16.02
C LEU A 93 -3.09 -3.23 15.15
N ASN A 94 -1.94 -3.85 14.87
CA ASN A 94 -1.87 -5.08 14.08
C ASN A 94 -2.60 -6.25 14.76
N GLN A 95 -2.52 -6.37 16.09
CA GLN A 95 -3.30 -7.37 16.84
C GLN A 95 -4.81 -7.12 16.73
N SER A 96 -5.24 -5.87 16.84
CA SER A 96 -6.65 -5.50 16.70
C SER A 96 -7.15 -5.72 15.27
N LEU A 97 -6.38 -5.36 14.25
CA LEU A 97 -6.70 -5.63 12.84
C LEU A 97 -6.81 -7.12 12.55
N ASN A 98 -5.95 -7.92 13.18
CA ASN A 98 -5.99 -9.37 13.08
C ASN A 98 -7.30 -9.95 13.60
N GLN A 99 -7.83 -9.44 14.72
CA GLN A 99 -9.13 -9.85 15.26
C GLN A 99 -10.31 -9.28 14.47
N TYR A 100 -10.14 -8.12 13.84
CA TYR A 100 -11.21 -7.40 13.16
C TYR A 100 -11.50 -7.92 11.74
N PHE A 101 -10.46 -8.21 10.97
CA PHE A 101 -10.59 -8.71 9.60
C PHE A 101 -10.49 -10.24 9.56
N SER A 102 -11.25 -10.87 8.65
CA SER A 102 -11.05 -12.28 8.33
C SER A 102 -9.72 -12.49 7.57
N ASP A 103 -9.22 -13.73 7.50
CA ASP A 103 -8.04 -14.03 6.70
C ASP A 103 -8.23 -13.66 5.21
N TYR A 104 -9.46 -13.83 4.70
CA TYR A 104 -9.82 -13.40 3.34
C TYR A 104 -9.85 -11.88 3.23
N GLY A 105 -10.56 -11.19 4.13
CA GLY A 105 -10.65 -9.74 4.12
C GLY A 105 -9.30 -9.08 4.23
N TRP A 106 -8.41 -9.60 5.07
CA TRP A 106 -7.06 -9.08 5.17
C TRP A 106 -6.26 -9.21 3.86
N ARG A 107 -6.45 -10.29 3.08
CA ARG A 107 -5.86 -10.38 1.73
C ARG A 107 -6.38 -9.27 0.83
N MET A 108 -7.67 -8.98 0.91
CA MET A 108 -8.29 -7.92 0.12
C MET A 108 -7.78 -6.53 0.52
N VAL A 109 -7.65 -6.27 1.82
CA VAL A 109 -7.00 -5.06 2.36
C VAL A 109 -5.58 -4.92 1.83
N ARG A 110 -4.75 -5.97 1.94
CA ARG A 110 -3.36 -5.96 1.43
C ARG A 110 -3.29 -5.74 -0.08
N LYS A 111 -4.27 -6.25 -0.84
CA LYS A 111 -4.38 -6.01 -2.28
C LYS A 111 -4.67 -4.54 -2.57
N GLU A 112 -5.62 -3.92 -1.87
CA GLU A 112 -5.92 -2.49 -2.01
C GLU A 112 -4.72 -1.61 -1.63
N LEU A 113 -4.04 -1.89 -0.50
CA LEU A 113 -2.82 -1.20 -0.10
C LEU A 113 -1.73 -1.27 -1.18
N SER A 114 -1.55 -2.44 -1.78
CA SER A 114 -0.57 -2.64 -2.86
C SER A 114 -0.91 -1.80 -4.09
N GLN A 115 -2.20 -1.68 -4.43
CA GLN A 115 -2.64 -0.84 -5.53
C GLN A 115 -2.45 0.65 -5.23
N ILE A 116 -2.75 1.10 -4.01
CA ILE A 116 -2.51 2.49 -3.59
C ILE A 116 -1.01 2.81 -3.67
N LYS A 117 -0.15 1.95 -3.10
CA LYS A 117 1.32 2.11 -3.17
C LYS A 117 1.81 2.16 -4.62
N LYS A 118 1.27 1.31 -5.51
CA LYS A 118 1.59 1.34 -6.95
C LYS A 118 1.16 2.65 -7.62
N ARG A 119 -0.02 3.17 -7.30
CA ARG A 119 -0.54 4.43 -7.87
C ARG A 119 0.24 5.64 -7.38
N GLN A 120 0.64 5.68 -6.11
CA GLN A 120 1.45 6.77 -5.55
C GLN A 120 2.86 6.87 -6.16
N LYS A 121 3.40 5.78 -6.71
CA LYS A 121 4.67 5.80 -7.44
C LYS A 121 4.56 6.37 -8.86
N LYS A 122 3.35 6.58 -9.38
CA LYS A 122 3.13 7.12 -10.72
C LYS A 122 2.74 8.59 -10.63
N SER A 123 3.45 9.43 -11.35
CA SER A 123 3.05 10.83 -11.57
C SER A 123 2.29 10.94 -12.88
N HIS A 124 1.22 11.73 -12.90
CA HIS A 124 0.60 12.11 -14.16
C HIS A 124 1.39 13.28 -14.76
N ILE A 125 1.86 13.12 -15.98
CA ILE A 125 2.52 14.19 -16.74
C ILE A 125 1.64 14.53 -17.94
N GLU A 126 1.47 15.82 -18.22
CA GLU A 126 0.80 16.29 -19.42
C GLU A 126 1.84 16.58 -20.49
N LEU A 127 1.65 16.00 -21.67
CA LEU A 127 2.56 16.14 -22.81
C LEU A 127 1.74 16.52 -24.05
N SER A 128 2.31 17.35 -24.92
CA SER A 128 1.66 17.70 -26.19
C SER A 128 1.50 16.45 -27.07
N LYS A 129 0.45 16.43 -27.89
CA LYS A 129 0.17 15.31 -28.82
C LYS A 129 1.36 15.04 -29.74
N ASP A 130 2.01 16.10 -30.23
CA ASP A 130 3.17 15.98 -31.12
C ASP A 130 4.35 15.27 -30.43
N LEU A 131 4.57 15.56 -29.14
CA LEU A 131 5.63 14.92 -28.37
C LEU A 131 5.33 13.44 -28.12
N ILE A 132 4.06 13.08 -27.88
CA ILE A 132 3.63 11.68 -27.79
C ILE A 132 3.85 10.93 -29.12
N VAL A 133 3.58 11.56 -30.26
CA VAL A 133 3.83 10.95 -31.59
C VAL A 133 5.32 10.67 -31.78
N LYS A 134 6.19 11.64 -31.46
CA LYS A 134 7.64 11.47 -31.53
C LYS A 134 8.14 10.35 -30.60
N LEU A 135 7.63 10.29 -29.36
CA LEU A 135 7.98 9.24 -28.41
C LEU A 135 7.58 7.84 -28.91
N LYS A 136 6.41 7.69 -29.52
CA LYS A 136 6.00 6.41 -30.11
C LYS A 136 6.90 5.98 -31.27
N ALA A 137 7.29 6.91 -32.13
CA ALA A 137 8.21 6.62 -33.23
C ALA A 137 9.58 6.16 -32.69
N TYR A 138 10.10 6.84 -31.65
CA TYR A 138 11.32 6.43 -30.97
C TYR A 138 11.19 5.04 -30.32
N MET A 139 10.06 4.75 -29.64
CA MET A 139 9.78 3.43 -29.07
C MET A 139 9.80 2.32 -30.13
N GLU A 140 9.22 2.57 -31.31
CA GLU A 140 9.21 1.59 -32.40
C GLU A 140 10.62 1.36 -32.97
N GLN A 141 11.40 2.43 -33.13
CA GLN A 141 12.78 2.36 -33.60
C GLN A 141 13.67 1.57 -32.64
N GLU A 142 13.62 1.87 -31.35
CA GLU A 142 14.45 1.25 -30.30
C GLU A 142 13.84 -0.02 -29.70
N ARG A 143 12.68 -0.47 -30.21
CA ARG A 143 11.94 -1.67 -29.78
C ARG A 143 11.63 -1.67 -28.28
N LEU A 144 11.09 -0.56 -27.80
CA LEU A 144 10.73 -0.35 -26.40
C LEU A 144 9.22 -0.57 -26.20
N ASP A 145 8.85 -1.31 -25.17
CA ASP A 145 7.47 -1.75 -24.92
C ASP A 145 6.64 -0.75 -24.10
N SER A 146 7.27 0.33 -23.60
CA SER A 146 6.60 1.32 -22.75
C SER A 146 7.22 2.71 -22.85
N PHE A 147 6.40 3.73 -22.57
CA PHE A 147 6.87 5.12 -22.45
C PHE A 147 7.91 5.28 -21.32
N ASP A 148 7.77 4.54 -20.23
CA ASP A 148 8.74 4.58 -19.12
C ASP A 148 10.14 4.14 -19.63
N GLN A 149 10.22 3.01 -20.34
CA GLN A 149 11.48 2.55 -20.96
C GLN A 149 12.02 3.55 -21.99
N ALA A 150 11.15 4.19 -22.77
CA ALA A 150 11.54 5.19 -23.75
C ALA A 150 12.19 6.42 -23.11
N ILE A 151 11.58 6.92 -22.03
CA ILE A 151 12.11 8.06 -21.27
C ILE A 151 13.41 7.67 -20.57
N ASP A 152 13.46 6.50 -19.92
CA ASP A 152 14.67 6.02 -19.25
C ASP A 152 15.85 5.85 -20.22
N ASN A 153 15.58 5.36 -21.43
CA ASN A 153 16.60 5.21 -22.48
C ASN A 153 17.12 6.59 -22.92
N LEU A 154 16.22 7.52 -23.29
CA LEU A 154 16.61 8.88 -23.67
C LEU A 154 17.44 9.59 -22.59
N LEU A 155 17.07 9.44 -21.32
CA LEU A 155 17.83 10.02 -20.20
C LEU A 155 19.22 9.38 -20.07
N SER A 156 19.31 8.05 -20.22
CA SER A 156 20.57 7.31 -20.17
C SER A 156 21.51 7.66 -21.33
N GLU A 157 20.98 7.86 -22.54
CA GLU A 157 21.73 8.35 -23.69
C GLU A 157 22.34 9.72 -23.38
N VAL A 158 21.54 10.66 -22.88
CA VAL A 158 21.99 12.02 -22.53
C VAL A 158 23.06 12.01 -21.43
N GLU A 159 22.92 11.17 -20.41
CA GLU A 159 23.94 11.02 -19.37
C GLU A 159 25.24 10.45 -19.93
N SER A 160 25.15 9.47 -20.83
CA SER A 160 26.31 8.87 -21.50
C SER A 160 27.04 9.88 -22.37
N PHE A 161 26.32 10.69 -23.15
CA PHE A 161 26.90 11.76 -23.97
C PHE A 161 27.69 12.78 -23.12
N LYS A 162 27.12 13.22 -21.99
CA LYS A 162 27.80 14.14 -21.06
C LYS A 162 29.06 13.53 -20.44
N ALA A 163 29.08 12.23 -20.16
CA ALA A 163 30.25 11.55 -19.63
C ALA A 163 31.40 11.48 -20.65
N THR A 164 31.10 11.26 -21.93
CA THR A 164 32.09 11.29 -23.02
C THR A 164 32.66 12.68 -23.31
N ASP A 165 31.85 13.74 -23.24
CA ASP A 165 32.34 15.12 -23.42
C ASP A 165 33.33 15.51 -22.31
N HIS A 166 33.11 15.05 -21.07
CA HIS A 166 34.07 15.31 -19.97
C HIS A 166 35.40 14.57 -20.11
N GLN A 167 35.45 13.46 -20.86
CA GLN A 167 36.70 12.73 -21.13
C GLN A 167 37.51 13.31 -22.30
N GLN A 168 36.91 14.13 -23.17
CA GLN A 168 37.63 14.80 -24.26
C GLN A 168 38.36 16.08 -23.82
N TYR A 169 38.12 16.56 -22.61
CA TYR A 169 38.73 17.77 -22.04
C TYR A 169 39.60 17.51 -20.79
N SER A 170 39.98 16.25 -20.52
CA SER A 170 41.01 15.87 -19.53
C SER A 170 42.20 15.21 -20.23
#